data_AF-A0A842R5G4-F1
#
_entry.id   AF-A0A842R5G4-F1
#
_cell.length_a   1.000
_cell.length_b   1.000
_cell.length_c   1.000
_cell.angle_alpha   90.00
_cell.angle_beta   90.00
_cell.angle_gamma   90.00
#
_symmetry.space_group_name_H-M   'P 1'
#
loop_
_entity.id
_entity.type
_entity.pdbx_description
1 polymer ?
#
loop_
_entity_poly.entity_id
_entity_poly.type
_entity_poly.pdbx_seq_one_letter_code
_entity_poly.pdbx_strand_id
1 'polypeptide(L)' 'MNGNQVILEVFVKPRSRSNSFRIEDDGSIVVSIKKPATKGKANKALIKYLAGLF' A
#
# COMPACT_ATOMS: atom_id res chain seq x y z
N MET A 1 -6.47 -0.37 -24.48
CA MET A 1 -5.96 -0.34 -23.10
C MET A 1 -4.45 -0.49 -23.18
N ASN A 2 -3.67 0.48 -22.68
CA ASN A 2 -2.21 0.39 -22.71
C ASN A 2 -1.75 -0.74 -21.78
N GLY A 3 -1.08 -1.77 -22.32
CA GLY A 3 -0.68 -2.99 -21.59
C GLY A 3 0.47 -2.81 -20.59
N ASN A 4 0.61 -1.63 -19.97
CA ASN A 4 1.72 -1.30 -19.07
C ASN A 4 1.26 -0.67 -17.75
N GLN A 5 -0.03 -0.81 -17.41
CA GLN A 5 -0.62 -0.31 -16.17
C GLN A 5 -1.45 -1.41 -15.51
N VAL A 6 -1.27 -1.56 -14.20
CA VAL A 6 -2.05 -2.46 -13.36
C VAL A 6 -2.82 -1.61 -12.35
N ILE A 7 -4.12 -1.86 -12.24
CA ILE A 7 -4.95 -1.28 -11.18
C ILE A 7 -5.04 -2.32 -10.06
N LEU A 8 -4.62 -1.94 -8.86
CA LEU A 8 -4.68 -2.77 -7.67
C LEU A 8 -5.62 -2.14 -6.65
N GLU A 9 -6.56 -2.94 -6.16
CA GLU A 9 -7.35 -2.60 -4.98
C GLU A 9 -6.66 -3.14 -3.73
N VAL A 10 -6.44 -2.27 -2.73
CA VAL A 10 -5.66 -2.61 -1.54
C VAL A 10 -6.28 -2.05 -0.26
N PHE A 11 -6.18 -2.80 0.83
CA PHE A 11 -6.51 -2.36 2.18
C PHE A 11 -5.29 -1.74 2.85
N VAL A 12 -5.33 -0.42 3.08
CA VAL A 12 -4.21 0.29 3.70
C VAL A 12 -4.39 0.36 5.22
N LYS A 13 -3.43 -0.17 5.98
CA LYS A 13 -3.41 -0.14 7.46
C LYS A 13 -2.36 0.88 7.96
N PRO A 14 -2.75 2.14 8.23
CA PRO A 14 -1.84 3.17 8.74
C PRO A 14 -1.43 2.90 10.20
N ARG A 15 -0.42 3.63 10.68
CA ARG A 15 0.13 3.50 12.06
C ARG A 15 0.64 2.10 12.40
N SER A 16 1.05 1.33 11.41
CA SER A 16 1.62 0.00 11.63
C SER A 16 3.03 0.06 12.21
N ARG A 17 3.50 -1.03 12.83
CA ARG A 17 4.86 -1.10 13.42
C ARG A 17 5.95 -0.97 12.34
N SER A 18 5.72 -1.58 11.18
CA SER A 18 6.57 -1.55 9.99
C SER A 18 5.73 -1.41 8.73
N ASN A 19 6.38 -1.12 7.59
CA ASN A 19 5.74 -1.22 6.29
C ASN A 19 5.73 -2.69 5.83
N SER A 20 4.63 -3.15 5.25
CA SER A 20 4.55 -4.49 4.66
C SER A 20 3.50 -4.56 3.56
N PHE A 21 3.75 -5.38 2.54
CA PHE A 21 2.78 -5.77 1.52
C PHE A 21 2.49 -7.26 1.69
N ARG A 22 1.21 -7.63 1.83
CA ARG A 22 0.78 -9.03 1.98
C ARG A 22 -0.45 -9.30 1.13
N ILE A 23 -0.51 -10.51 0.60
CA ILE A 23 -1.71 -11.08 0.00
C ILE A 23 -2.25 -12.06 1.04
N GLU A 24 -3.48 -11.86 1.47
CA GLU A 24 -4.16 -12.75 2.41
C GLU A 24 -4.73 -13.97 1.65
N ASP A 25 -5.14 -15.01 2.38
CA ASP A 25 -5.61 -16.28 1.78
C ASP A 25 -6.85 -16.12 0.89
N ASP A 26 -7.64 -15.07 1.09
CA ASP A 26 -8.80 -14.70 0.28
C ASP A 26 -8.46 -13.91 -1.00
N GLY A 27 -7.17 -13.68 -1.25
CA GLY A 27 -6.67 -12.90 -2.38
C GLY A 27 -6.69 -11.38 -2.16
N SER A 28 -7.16 -10.90 -1.01
CA SER A 28 -7.11 -9.47 -0.69
C SER A 28 -5.68 -9.00 -0.42
N ILE A 29 -5.39 -7.77 -0.82
CA ILE A 29 -4.06 -7.17 -0.62
C ILE A 29 -4.12 -6.22 0.56
N VAL A 30 -3.27 -6.45 1.57
CA VAL A 30 -3.13 -5.59 2.74
C VAL A 30 -1.77 -4.90 2.73
N VAL A 31 -1.79 -3.57 2.79
CA VAL A 31 -0.58 -2.75 2.87
C VAL A 31 -0.52 -2.03 4.22
N SER A 32 0.39 -2.49 5.07
CA SER A 32 0.69 -1.84 6.35
C SER A 32 1.63 -0.66 6.11
N ILE A 33 1.30 0.51 6.65
CA ILE A 33 2.12 1.73 6.52
C ILE A 33 2.39 2.32 7.91
N LYS A 34 3.66 2.57 8.21
CA LYS A 34 4.09 3.12 9.51
C LYS A 34 3.56 4.53 9.78
N LYS A 35 3.38 5.34 8.72
CA LYS A 35 2.89 6.72 8.86
C LYS A 35 1.39 6.76 9.20
N PRO A 36 0.94 7.77 9.96
CA PRO A 36 -0.47 7.91 10.31
C PRO A 36 -1.30 8.41 9.12
N ALA A 37 -2.59 8.08 9.12
CA ALA A 37 -3.59 8.63 8.19
C ALA A 37 -3.99 10.06 8.58
N THR A 38 -3.01 10.97 8.66
CA THR A 38 -3.24 12.37 9.01
C THR A 38 -2.58 13.25 7.95
N LYS A 39 -3.33 14.21 7.40
CA LYS A 39 -2.84 15.17 6.39
C LYS A 39 -2.10 14.49 5.21
N GLY A 40 -2.61 13.36 4.71
CA GLY A 40 -2.04 12.63 3.57
C GLY A 40 -0.67 11.97 3.79
N LYS A 41 -0.16 11.92 5.04
CA LYS A 41 1.14 11.31 5.34
C LYS A 41 1.19 9.82 4.99
N ALA A 42 0.12 9.07 5.26
CA ALA A 42 0.00 7.66 4.86
C ALA A 42 0.03 7.50 3.34
N ASN A 43 -0.71 8.30 2.57
CA ASN A 43 -0.78 8.21 1.11
C ASN A 43 0.59 8.46 0.46
N LYS A 44 1.31 9.50 0.89
CA LYS A 44 2.67 9.78 0.39
C LYS A 44 3.63 8.63 0.73
N ALA A 45 3.52 8.08 1.94
CA ALA A 45 4.34 6.95 2.34
C ALA A 45 3.99 5.66 1.60
N LEU A 46 2.71 5.44 1.30
CA LEU A 46 2.21 4.31 0.51
C LEU A 46 2.77 4.36 -0.91
N ILE A 47 2.63 5.48 -1.61
CA ILE A 47 3.17 5.67 -2.97
C ILE A 47 4.67 5.43 -2.97
N LYS A 48 5.41 6.03 -2.03
CA LYS A 48 6.85 5.84 -1.91
C LYS A 48 7.23 4.38 -1.63
N TYR A 49 6.44 3.68 -0.82
CA TYR A 49 6.71 2.28 -0.49
C TYR A 49 6.46 1.37 -1.70
N LEU A 50 5.32 1.51 -2.39
CA LEU A 50 4.99 0.72 -3.56
C LEU A 50 5.96 0.97 -4.72
N ALA A 51 6.36 2.22 -4.96
CA ALA A 51 7.37 2.58 -5.96
C ALA A 51 8.80 2.06 -5.65
N GLY A 52 9.03 1.54 -4.44
CA GLY A 52 10.28 0.86 -4.09
C GLY A 52 10.20 -0.67 -4.24
N LEU A 53 9.00 -1.23 -4.43
CA LEU A 53 8.78 -2.66 -4.61
C LEU A 53 8.63 -3.05 -6.08
N PHE A 54 8.14 -2.13 -6.91
CA PHE A 54 7.86 -2.28 -8.33
C PHE A 54 8.53 -1.15 -9.10
#